data_AF-A0A8H5BP04-F1
#
_entry.id   AF-A0A8H5BP04-F1
#
_cell.length_a   1.000
_cell.length_b   1.000
_cell.length_c   1.000
_cell.angle_alpha   90.00
_cell.angle_beta   90.00
_cell.angle_gamma   90.00
#
_symmetry.space_group_name_H-M   'P 1'
#
loop_
_entity.id
_entity.type
_entity.pdbx_description
1 polymer ?
#
loop_
_entity_poly.entity_id
_entity_poly.type
_entity_poly.pdbx_seq_one_letter_code
_entity_poly.pdbx_strand_id
1 'polypeptide(L)'
;MCGAVSIRNDHFLSTMAPQRGKPRRSPSSYLGSLDIHIRSCAPKRLKKAANDGDLQELESSPAAIRGSTIEAPSRPLSSFLPTKWPSFAISLNRLKRGVNKTNASKKPMTTEVTEPQGAVENELKQLMSAMDDSVLADATWDASKAILRPYRGSHEDQEAVSGSSCRTVPDRPAGTPGRATIQDLPPELLCEIFAAYLKEQDYSKGPDPRPGIFPWDGATVTPFHLTHICGVWRDLVHSTTRFWSDIRINIPRPCDLRLLGLWLQHTGTQPLNLSARLHGATELNRQAMSSIMHLSRRWKTLQLFVQPDVQDICSKASWNTPEHLGIFVIDFGGYYWARNAVDQFASFLYSSPNLRIGCCLNSQYHATGLESSLWTRLTHIHFQTVEMSRLLGALPNCPQLELLQLDACINDLWPGRDVVAIEVPSLKALNLQRHNTSGLVRHLTLPALKRLRLSSGFFTPSPFHRVQSGLDDPCTLLLALLERSQCFVDWFMLIHCEECGDVSLDNEIILKVLRCKQFAKLRELAISPYVDDAIPQALTATAGPILLPELIDVDFRNCRTSKDLVRKMFVSLCKRTVPVRLEGVKVKFAAEGETDVFWGHVDIKAVSCSPDTYEV
;
A
#
# COMPACT_ATOMS: atom_id res chain seq x y z
N MET A 1 -43.48 -0.63 -31.26
CA MET A 1 -43.60 0.37 -32.34
C MET A 1 -42.24 0.50 -32.99
N CYS A 2 -42.18 0.20 -34.28
CA CYS A 2 -40.97 0.13 -35.10
C CYS A 2 -40.36 1.50 -35.39
N GLY A 3 -39.04 1.52 -35.63
CA GLY A 3 -38.32 2.64 -36.23
C GLY A 3 -36.88 2.27 -36.53
N ALA A 4 -36.65 1.75 -37.74
CA ALA A 4 -35.33 1.43 -38.32
C ALA A 4 -34.78 2.64 -39.12
N VAL A 5 -33.61 2.43 -39.78
CA VAL A 5 -33.01 3.21 -40.91
C VAL A 5 -32.03 4.32 -40.44
N SER A 6 -30.81 4.54 -40.97
CA SER A 6 -29.98 3.94 -42.03
C SER A 6 -28.53 4.45 -41.92
N ILE A 7 -27.62 3.67 -42.49
CA ILE A 7 -26.21 3.95 -42.80
C ILE A 7 -26.10 4.91 -43.99
N ARG A 8 -25.05 5.75 -44.04
CA ARG A 8 -24.36 6.12 -45.29
C ARG A 8 -22.90 6.55 -45.04
N ASN A 9 -22.00 5.88 -45.77
CA ASN A 9 -20.64 6.32 -46.10
C ASN A 9 -20.69 7.46 -47.13
N ASP A 10 -19.70 8.36 -47.12
CA ASP A 10 -18.68 8.46 -48.18
C ASP A 10 -17.79 9.72 -48.06
N HIS A 11 -16.49 9.46 -48.06
CA HIS A 11 -15.41 10.08 -48.82
C HIS A 11 -15.29 11.61 -49.09
N PHE A 12 -14.02 12.04 -48.96
CA PHE A 12 -13.17 12.81 -49.90
C PHE A 12 -12.39 14.01 -49.33
N LEU A 13 -11.12 13.98 -49.71
CA LEU A 13 -9.98 14.89 -49.51
C LEU A 13 -10.25 16.35 -49.94
N SER A 14 -9.59 17.32 -49.31
CA SER A 14 -8.39 17.99 -49.88
C SER A 14 -8.22 19.47 -49.45
N THR A 15 -7.00 19.75 -48.96
CA THR A 15 -6.13 20.92 -49.22
C THR A 15 -6.48 22.37 -48.84
N MET A 16 -5.54 22.93 -48.06
CA MET A 16 -4.78 24.18 -48.24
C MET A 16 -5.40 25.55 -47.88
N ALA A 17 -5.01 26.01 -46.68
CA ALA A 17 -4.17 27.21 -46.43
C ALA A 17 -4.74 28.63 -46.75
N PRO A 18 -4.04 29.74 -46.44
CA PRO A 18 -4.32 30.57 -45.25
C PRO A 18 -4.54 32.06 -45.60
N GLN A 19 -5.25 32.86 -44.78
CA GLN A 19 -4.99 34.33 -44.68
C GLN A 19 -5.56 34.95 -43.39
N ARG A 20 -4.66 35.65 -42.67
CA ARG A 20 -4.74 37.07 -42.20
C ARG A 20 -6.15 37.64 -42.01
N GLY A 21 -6.56 38.29 -40.92
CA GLY A 21 -5.87 39.00 -39.85
C GLY A 21 -6.74 40.21 -39.44
N LYS A 22 -6.65 40.62 -38.16
CA LYS A 22 -7.24 41.82 -37.50
C LYS A 22 -8.69 41.68 -36.95
N PRO A 23 -9.12 42.56 -36.01
CA PRO A 23 -8.49 42.88 -34.73
C PRO A 23 -9.50 42.87 -33.56
N ARG A 24 -8.92 42.99 -32.35
CA ARG A 24 -9.51 43.26 -31.04
C ARG A 24 -10.86 43.99 -31.05
N ARG A 25 -11.85 43.39 -30.36
CA ARG A 25 -12.91 44.09 -29.61
C ARG A 25 -13.05 43.41 -28.24
N SER A 26 -12.74 44.15 -27.19
CA SER A 26 -13.28 43.97 -25.84
C SER A 26 -14.80 44.19 -25.87
N PRO A 27 -15.58 43.51 -25.00
CA PRO A 27 -16.15 44.27 -23.88
C PRO A 27 -16.39 43.48 -22.58
N SER A 28 -16.42 44.29 -21.50
CA SER A 28 -17.28 44.21 -20.31
C SER A 28 -17.30 42.95 -19.43
N SER A 29 -16.58 43.08 -18.31
CA SER A 29 -17.12 43.06 -16.94
C SER A 29 -18.52 42.44 -16.73
N TYR A 30 -18.55 41.26 -16.11
CA TYR A 30 -19.59 40.88 -15.16
C TYR A 30 -18.92 40.59 -13.82
N LEU A 31 -19.08 41.52 -12.88
CA LEU A 31 -18.83 41.36 -11.45
C LEU A 31 -20.06 40.66 -10.86
N GLY A 32 -19.92 39.37 -10.54
CA GLY A 32 -20.83 38.65 -9.66
C GLY A 32 -20.23 38.63 -8.26
N SER A 33 -20.66 39.58 -7.42
CA SER A 33 -20.42 39.58 -5.98
C SER A 33 -21.18 38.41 -5.36
N LEU A 34 -20.46 37.49 -4.71
CA LEU A 34 -21.06 36.51 -3.81
C LEU A 34 -20.63 36.85 -2.39
N ASP A 35 -21.55 37.48 -1.66
CA ASP A 35 -21.44 37.75 -0.23
C ASP A 35 -21.39 36.45 0.55
N ILE A 36 -20.24 36.14 1.15
CA ILE A 36 -20.12 35.06 2.14
C ILE A 36 -20.32 35.67 3.52
N HIS A 37 -21.45 35.34 4.13
CA HIS A 37 -21.75 35.61 5.54
C HIS A 37 -20.81 34.80 6.44
N ILE A 38 -19.83 35.49 7.04
CA ILE A 38 -18.99 34.95 8.11
C ILE A 38 -19.82 34.94 9.40
N ARG A 39 -20.29 33.76 9.82
CA ARG A 39 -20.79 33.55 11.19
C ARG A 39 -19.61 33.28 12.12
N SER A 40 -19.25 34.30 12.89
CA SER A 40 -18.31 34.19 14.01
C SER A 40 -18.98 33.44 15.17
N CYS A 41 -18.41 32.32 15.61
CA CYS A 41 -18.73 31.70 16.89
C CYS A 41 -17.64 32.06 17.90
N ALA A 42 -18.00 32.92 18.86
CA ALA A 42 -17.16 33.27 20.00
C ALA A 42 -17.09 32.12 21.04
N PRO A 43 -15.97 31.97 21.76
CA PRO A 43 -15.84 30.97 22.81
C PRO A 43 -16.55 31.42 24.10
N LYS A 44 -17.47 30.59 24.61
CA LYS A 44 -18.09 30.77 25.93
C LYS A 44 -17.08 30.43 27.03
N ARG A 45 -16.67 31.46 27.77
CA ARG A 45 -16.02 31.37 29.09
C ARG A 45 -16.96 30.72 30.10
N LEU A 46 -16.58 29.58 30.67
CA LEU A 46 -17.19 29.04 31.88
C LEU A 46 -16.45 29.60 33.10
N LYS A 47 -17.19 30.32 33.94
CA LYS A 47 -16.74 30.87 35.22
C LYS A 47 -16.58 29.74 36.24
N LYS A 48 -15.41 29.72 36.87
CA LYS A 48 -15.07 28.96 38.06
C LYS A 48 -15.72 29.67 39.27
N ALA A 49 -16.58 28.96 40.01
CA ALA A 49 -17.04 29.38 41.32
C ALA A 49 -16.40 28.45 42.36
N ALA A 50 -15.84 29.07 43.39
CA ALA A 50 -15.27 28.42 44.56
C ALA A 50 -16.35 27.78 45.43
N ASN A 51 -16.01 26.70 46.12
CA ASN A 51 -16.45 26.51 47.50
C ASN A 51 -15.46 25.60 48.23
N ASP A 52 -15.04 26.10 49.38
CA ASP A 52 -14.27 25.47 50.42
C ASP A 52 -15.05 24.32 51.09
N GLY A 53 -14.31 23.40 51.70
CA GLY A 53 -14.85 22.33 52.53
C GLY A 53 -13.74 21.42 53.03
N ASP A 54 -13.11 21.84 54.13
CA ASP A 54 -12.24 21.05 55.02
C ASP A 54 -12.80 19.66 55.34
N LEU A 55 -11.92 18.67 55.48
CA LEU A 55 -11.92 17.69 56.58
C LEU A 55 -10.66 16.80 56.54
N GLN A 56 -9.74 17.13 57.45
CA GLN A 56 -8.90 16.29 58.34
C GLN A 56 -8.32 14.94 57.87
N GLU A 57 -6.98 14.91 57.92
CA GLU A 57 -6.12 13.98 58.69
C GLU A 57 -6.68 12.61 59.10
N LEU A 58 -5.97 11.56 58.67
CA LEU A 58 -5.53 10.49 59.59
C LEU A 58 -4.30 9.79 59.02
N GLU A 59 -3.16 10.07 59.66
CA GLU A 59 -1.96 9.26 59.62
C GLU A 59 -2.24 7.87 60.22
N SER A 60 -1.65 6.83 59.66
CA SER A 60 -0.89 5.83 60.43
C SER A 60 -0.14 4.85 59.52
N SER A 61 1.12 4.66 59.88
CA SER A 61 2.14 3.85 59.23
C SER A 61 2.16 2.41 59.84
N PRO A 62 3.21 1.57 59.71
CA PRO A 62 3.18 0.33 58.93
C PRO A 62 3.38 -0.94 59.79
N ALA A 63 3.14 -2.13 59.22
CA ALA A 63 3.61 -3.37 59.82
C ALA A 63 4.05 -4.39 58.75
N ALA A 64 5.33 -4.75 58.82
CA ALA A 64 5.97 -5.84 58.10
C ALA A 64 5.68 -7.19 58.78
N ILE A 65 5.43 -8.26 58.00
CA ILE A 65 5.70 -9.65 58.44
C ILE A 65 6.24 -10.49 57.27
N ARG A 66 7.41 -11.09 57.54
CA ARG A 66 8.08 -12.29 56.99
C ARG A 66 7.12 -13.27 56.28
N GLY A 67 7.43 -13.87 55.14
CA GLY A 67 8.57 -14.75 54.89
C GLY A 67 8.16 -16.21 55.02
N SER A 68 8.07 -16.95 53.92
CA SER A 68 8.19 -18.42 53.91
C SER A 68 8.51 -18.97 52.51
N THR A 69 9.73 -19.48 52.42
CA THR A 69 10.24 -20.42 51.43
C THR A 69 9.72 -21.81 51.77
N ILE A 70 9.11 -22.56 50.83
CA ILE A 70 9.10 -24.04 50.86
C ILE A 70 9.21 -24.58 49.43
N GLU A 71 10.00 -25.64 49.35
CA GLU A 71 10.58 -26.37 48.24
C GLU A 71 9.58 -27.11 47.32
N ALA A 72 10.07 -27.37 46.11
CA ALA A 72 9.54 -28.38 45.20
C ALA A 72 9.77 -29.81 45.74
N PRO A 73 9.01 -30.78 45.24
CA PRO A 73 9.69 -31.98 44.76
C PRO A 73 9.20 -32.46 43.38
N SER A 74 10.12 -33.14 42.74
CA SER A 74 10.10 -33.69 41.39
C SER A 74 9.52 -35.12 41.29
N ARG A 75 8.67 -35.34 40.26
CA ARG A 75 8.48 -36.57 39.41
C ARG A 75 7.83 -37.84 40.03
N PRO A 76 7.36 -38.85 39.23
CA PRO A 76 6.91 -38.89 37.81
C PRO A 76 5.58 -39.68 37.52
N LEU A 77 5.10 -39.56 36.27
CA LEU A 77 4.32 -40.50 35.41
C LEU A 77 3.15 -41.34 35.97
N SER A 78 1.92 -41.09 35.48
CA SER A 78 1.19 -41.92 34.48
C SER A 78 -0.34 -41.79 34.58
N SER A 79 -0.97 -41.68 33.40
CA SER A 79 -2.34 -42.05 33.03
C SER A 79 -3.51 -41.73 33.97
N PHE A 80 -4.31 -40.71 33.65
CA PHE A 80 -5.78 -40.76 33.83
C PHE A 80 -6.45 -39.78 32.85
N LEU A 81 -7.27 -40.31 31.94
CA LEU A 81 -8.33 -39.58 31.24
C LEU A 81 -9.41 -39.17 32.25
N PRO A 82 -10.00 -37.98 32.11
CA PRO A 82 -11.42 -37.88 32.36
C PRO A 82 -12.18 -37.17 31.25
N THR A 83 -13.20 -37.89 30.82
CA THR A 83 -14.44 -37.46 30.17
C THR A 83 -15.06 -36.19 30.73
N LYS A 84 -15.67 -35.42 29.81
CA LYS A 84 -16.83 -34.51 29.96
C LYS A 84 -16.61 -33.23 30.78
N TRP A 85 -16.69 -32.10 30.09
CA TRP A 85 -17.06 -30.80 30.64
C TRP A 85 -18.35 -30.28 29.98
N PRO A 86 -19.15 -29.47 30.69
CA PRO A 86 -20.57 -29.31 30.42
C PRO A 86 -20.88 -28.19 29.42
N SER A 87 -21.82 -28.48 28.52
CA SER A 87 -22.48 -27.48 27.68
C SER A 87 -23.41 -26.61 28.55
N PHE A 88 -23.08 -25.34 28.69
CA PHE A 88 -24.05 -24.32 29.10
C PHE A 88 -24.82 -23.85 27.87
N ALA A 89 -25.99 -24.44 27.66
CA ALA A 89 -27.04 -23.92 26.80
C ALA A 89 -28.10 -23.30 27.70
N ILE A 90 -28.31 -21.99 27.62
CA ILE A 90 -29.49 -21.34 28.20
C ILE A 90 -30.47 -21.05 27.05
N SER A 91 -31.55 -21.82 27.14
CA SER A 91 -32.91 -21.68 26.60
C SER A 91 -33.34 -20.33 26.03
N LEU A 92 -33.95 -20.41 24.84
CA LEU A 92 -35.29 -19.85 24.61
C LEU A 92 -36.03 -20.67 23.55
N ASN A 93 -37.00 -21.45 24.00
CA ASN A 93 -37.90 -22.24 23.16
C ASN A 93 -39.30 -22.20 23.80
N ARG A 94 -40.26 -21.54 23.15
CA ARG A 94 -41.75 -21.65 23.19
C ARG A 94 -42.29 -20.37 22.54
N LEU A 95 -43.05 -20.41 21.44
CA LEU A 95 -44.24 -21.21 21.19
C LEU A 95 -44.31 -21.83 19.77
N LYS A 96 -44.50 -23.16 19.77
CA LYS A 96 -45.34 -23.98 18.87
C LYS A 96 -46.69 -23.27 18.60
N ARG A 97 -47.40 -23.39 17.47
CA ARG A 97 -47.72 -24.52 16.58
C ARG A 97 -48.72 -23.98 15.53
N GLY A 98 -48.79 -24.59 14.34
CA GLY A 98 -50.03 -24.59 13.56
C GLY A 98 -49.88 -24.55 12.04
N VAL A 99 -49.62 -25.70 11.41
CA VAL A 99 -49.85 -25.92 9.97
C VAL A 99 -51.26 -26.50 9.82
N ASN A 100 -52.15 -25.84 9.05
CA ASN A 100 -52.89 -26.46 7.93
C ASN A 100 -53.97 -25.54 7.30
N LYS A 101 -53.86 -25.43 5.97
CA LYS A 101 -54.88 -25.48 4.90
C LYS A 101 -56.20 -24.67 4.95
N THR A 102 -56.46 -24.11 3.75
CA THR A 102 -57.74 -23.85 3.04
C THR A 102 -58.36 -22.44 3.06
N ASN A 103 -58.51 -21.93 1.83
CA ASN A 103 -59.60 -21.19 1.20
C ASN A 103 -60.17 -19.88 1.79
N ALA A 104 -60.14 -18.89 0.88
CA ALA A 104 -61.23 -17.98 0.49
C ALA A 104 -61.57 -16.75 1.36
N SER A 105 -61.39 -15.59 0.71
CA SER A 105 -62.31 -14.44 0.65
C SER A 105 -62.28 -13.37 1.74
N LYS A 106 -62.30 -12.11 1.25
CA LYS A 106 -62.70 -10.82 1.87
C LYS A 106 -61.72 -10.09 2.81
N LYS A 107 -60.99 -9.12 2.24
CA LYS A 107 -61.05 -7.63 2.44
C LYS A 107 -61.61 -7.09 3.79
N PRO A 108 -61.29 -5.83 4.17
CA PRO A 108 -60.00 -5.24 4.57
C PRO A 108 -60.08 -4.57 5.96
N MET A 109 -58.96 -4.26 6.63
CA MET A 109 -58.92 -3.08 7.51
C MET A 109 -57.50 -2.60 7.82
N THR A 110 -57.37 -1.30 7.64
CA THR A 110 -56.24 -0.40 7.84
C THR A 110 -55.77 -0.33 9.29
N THR A 111 -54.46 -0.24 9.50
CA THR A 111 -53.88 0.58 10.57
C THR A 111 -52.44 0.91 10.22
N GLU A 112 -52.19 2.21 10.02
CA GLU A 112 -50.89 2.83 9.85
C GLU A 112 -50.07 2.70 11.14
N VAL A 113 -48.81 2.29 11.01
CA VAL A 113 -47.76 2.62 11.97
C VAL A 113 -46.60 3.17 11.14
N THR A 114 -46.46 4.49 11.18
CA THR A 114 -45.31 5.23 10.66
C THR A 114 -44.14 5.14 11.65
N GLU A 115 -43.03 4.52 11.24
CA GLU A 115 -41.72 4.66 11.88
C GLU A 115 -40.77 5.50 10.99
N PRO A 116 -39.92 6.37 11.56
CA PRO A 116 -39.10 7.29 10.78
C PRO A 116 -37.73 6.68 10.44
N GLN A 117 -37.58 6.11 9.25
CA GLN A 117 -36.27 5.69 8.71
C GLN A 117 -35.56 6.76 7.87
N GLY A 118 -36.17 7.93 7.66
CA GLY A 118 -35.69 8.92 6.67
C GLY A 118 -34.55 9.86 7.11
N ALA A 119 -34.21 9.94 8.40
CA ALA A 119 -33.22 10.91 8.88
C ALA A 119 -31.77 10.38 8.83
N VAL A 120 -31.55 9.13 9.25
CA VAL A 120 -30.21 8.51 9.29
C VAL A 120 -29.71 8.19 7.88
N GLU A 121 -30.60 7.82 6.96
CA GLU A 121 -30.22 7.48 5.57
C GLU A 121 -29.84 8.73 4.75
N ASN A 122 -30.37 9.91 5.10
CA ASN A 122 -30.04 11.17 4.44
C ASN A 122 -28.75 11.80 5.00
N GLU A 123 -28.44 11.63 6.29
CA GLU A 123 -27.13 12.00 6.85
C GLU A 123 -26.01 11.10 6.29
N LEU A 124 -26.25 9.80 6.12
CA LEU A 124 -25.27 8.89 5.48
C LEU A 124 -25.05 9.25 4.01
N LYS A 125 -26.11 9.58 3.26
CA LYS A 125 -25.99 10.01 1.85
C LYS A 125 -25.31 11.37 1.69
N GLN A 126 -25.47 12.29 2.64
CA GLN A 126 -24.75 13.57 2.63
C GLN A 126 -23.27 13.44 3.00
N LEU A 127 -22.92 12.60 4.00
CA LEU A 127 -21.53 12.27 4.35
C LEU A 127 -20.79 11.56 3.20
N MET A 128 -21.48 10.68 2.47
CA MET A 128 -20.90 9.96 1.34
C MET A 128 -20.74 10.79 0.05
N SER A 129 -21.36 11.97 -0.06
CA SER A 129 -21.20 12.84 -1.24
C SER A 129 -20.09 13.89 -1.11
N ALA A 130 -19.54 14.07 0.09
CA ALA A 130 -18.58 15.13 0.41
C ALA A 130 -17.11 14.66 0.49
N MET A 131 -16.84 13.36 0.33
CA MET A 131 -15.47 12.83 0.27
C MET A 131 -15.06 12.66 -1.20
N ASP A 132 -14.08 13.44 -1.64
CA ASP A 132 -13.43 13.24 -2.94
C ASP A 132 -12.44 12.06 -2.81
N ASP A 133 -13.00 10.85 -2.85
CA ASP A 133 -12.33 9.56 -2.64
C ASP A 133 -11.29 9.22 -3.72
N SER A 134 -11.23 10.00 -4.80
CA SER A 134 -10.29 9.79 -5.92
C SER A 134 -8.83 9.97 -5.51
N VAL A 135 -8.54 10.93 -4.62
CA VAL A 135 -7.18 11.28 -4.19
C VAL A 135 -6.58 10.21 -3.26
N LEU A 136 -7.39 9.57 -2.41
CA LEU A 136 -6.92 8.53 -1.50
C LEU A 136 -6.61 7.22 -2.24
N ALA A 137 -7.41 6.88 -3.25
CA ALA A 137 -7.19 5.70 -4.09
C ALA A 137 -5.87 5.79 -4.88
N ASP A 138 -5.54 6.97 -5.42
CA ASP A 138 -4.29 7.17 -6.17
C ASP A 138 -3.03 7.13 -5.28
N ALA A 139 -3.10 7.64 -4.05
CA ALA A 139 -1.98 7.55 -3.10
C ALA A 139 -1.66 6.10 -2.70
N THR A 140 -2.69 5.27 -2.52
CA THR A 140 -2.55 3.83 -2.19
C THR A 140 -1.97 3.05 -3.38
N TRP A 141 -2.32 3.47 -4.60
CA TRP A 141 -1.77 2.90 -5.83
C TRP A 141 -0.27 3.19 -6.01
N ASP A 142 0.20 4.40 -5.73
CA ASP A 142 1.63 4.72 -5.84
C ASP A 142 2.47 4.03 -4.77
N ALA A 143 1.90 3.77 -3.58
CA ALA A 143 2.52 2.90 -2.57
C ALA A 143 2.64 1.45 -3.08
N SER A 144 1.64 0.95 -3.80
CA SER A 144 1.68 -0.37 -4.44
C SER A 144 2.75 -0.46 -5.53
N LYS A 145 2.93 0.60 -6.32
CA LYS A 145 4.04 0.70 -7.29
C LYS A 145 5.39 0.61 -6.61
N ALA A 146 5.56 1.17 -5.40
CA ALA A 146 6.82 1.06 -4.66
C ALA A 146 7.15 -0.39 -4.26
N ILE A 147 6.12 -1.19 -3.95
CA ILE A 147 6.26 -2.63 -3.67
C ILE A 147 6.57 -3.41 -4.97
N LEU A 148 5.97 -3.01 -6.09
CA LEU A 148 6.12 -3.67 -7.39
C LEU A 148 7.32 -3.19 -8.24
N ARG A 149 8.04 -2.13 -7.83
CA ARG A 149 9.28 -1.73 -8.52
C ARG A 149 10.28 -2.89 -8.39
N PRO A 150 10.65 -3.57 -9.50
CA PRO A 150 11.47 -4.74 -9.39
C PRO A 150 12.83 -4.37 -8.82
N TYR A 151 13.29 -5.17 -7.86
CA TYR A 151 14.72 -5.34 -7.62
C TYR A 151 15.35 -5.68 -8.98
N ARG A 152 16.26 -4.84 -9.47
CA ARG A 152 16.88 -4.95 -10.80
C ARG A 152 17.87 -6.13 -10.80
N GLY A 153 17.35 -7.36 -10.70
CA GLY A 153 18.11 -8.60 -10.86
C GLY A 153 18.19 -8.98 -12.33
N SER A 154 19.39 -9.33 -12.79
CA SER A 154 19.70 -9.84 -14.12
C SER A 154 18.82 -11.04 -14.49
N HIS A 155 17.97 -10.88 -15.51
CA HIS A 155 17.19 -11.96 -16.11
C HIS A 155 18.06 -12.68 -17.15
N GLU A 156 18.47 -13.91 -16.86
CA GLU A 156 18.87 -14.92 -17.85
C GLU A 156 17.65 -15.82 -18.09
N ASP A 157 17.03 -15.73 -19.26
CA ASP A 157 16.04 -16.71 -19.70
C ASP A 157 16.61 -17.47 -20.91
N GLN A 158 16.68 -18.80 -20.78
CA GLN A 158 16.99 -19.74 -21.86
C GLN A 158 15.68 -20.05 -22.62
N GLU A 159 15.59 -19.62 -23.88
CA GLU A 159 14.58 -20.13 -24.82
C GLU A 159 15.17 -21.27 -25.68
N ALA A 160 14.49 -22.42 -25.66
CA ALA A 160 14.75 -23.53 -26.56
C ALA A 160 13.99 -23.30 -27.88
N VAL A 161 14.72 -22.97 -28.95
CA VAL A 161 14.19 -22.80 -30.30
C VAL A 161 14.06 -24.17 -30.98
N SER A 162 12.84 -24.57 -31.31
CA SER A 162 12.55 -25.72 -32.17
C SER A 162 12.63 -25.31 -33.65
N GLY A 163 13.38 -26.09 -34.43
CA GLY A 163 13.76 -25.77 -35.81
C GLY A 163 12.58 -25.68 -36.77
N SER A 164 12.44 -24.51 -37.40
CA SER A 164 11.58 -24.30 -38.57
C SER A 164 12.42 -24.24 -39.84
N SER A 165 11.93 -24.92 -40.87
CA SER A 165 12.57 -25.16 -42.16
C SER A 165 12.92 -23.87 -42.91
N CYS A 166 14.22 -23.62 -43.07
CA CYS A 166 14.76 -22.51 -43.86
C CYS A 166 14.42 -22.71 -45.35
N ARG A 167 13.57 -21.83 -45.89
CA ARG A 167 13.45 -21.66 -47.35
C ARG A 167 14.75 -21.04 -47.87
N THR A 168 15.40 -21.72 -48.79
CA THR A 168 16.58 -21.21 -49.52
C THR A 168 16.18 -20.01 -50.37
N VAL A 169 16.70 -18.84 -50.01
CA VAL A 169 16.57 -17.61 -50.79
C VAL A 169 17.51 -17.71 -51.99
N PRO A 170 17.04 -17.49 -53.23
CA PRO A 170 17.90 -17.57 -54.42
C PRO A 170 18.96 -16.46 -54.41
N ASP A 171 20.18 -16.83 -54.80
CA ASP A 171 21.37 -15.99 -54.84
C ASP A 171 21.12 -14.70 -55.63
N ARG A 172 21.27 -13.56 -54.94
CA ARG A 172 21.08 -12.23 -55.50
C ARG A 172 22.38 -11.79 -56.19
N PRO A 173 22.35 -11.35 -57.46
CA PRO A 173 23.56 -10.97 -58.20
C PRO A 173 24.24 -9.75 -57.56
N ALA A 174 25.58 -9.83 -57.49
CA ALA A 174 26.46 -8.81 -56.90
C ALA A 174 26.44 -7.51 -57.71
N GLY A 175 25.60 -6.56 -57.33
CA GLY A 175 25.54 -5.24 -57.98
C GLY A 175 24.94 -4.20 -57.05
N THR A 176 25.79 -3.28 -56.57
CA THR A 176 25.55 -2.19 -55.61
C THR A 176 25.30 -2.61 -54.15
N PRO A 177 26.04 -2.05 -53.16
CA PRO A 177 25.76 -2.26 -51.75
C PRO A 177 24.39 -1.66 -51.44
N GLY A 178 23.37 -2.52 -51.44
CA GLY A 178 22.00 -2.15 -51.12
C GLY A 178 21.97 -1.50 -49.73
N ARG A 179 21.28 -0.36 -49.61
CA ARG A 179 21.05 0.26 -48.31
C ARG A 179 20.37 -0.77 -47.41
N ALA A 180 21.00 -1.11 -46.29
CA ALA A 180 20.37 -1.91 -45.27
C ALA A 180 19.03 -1.26 -44.88
N THR A 181 17.96 -2.03 -45.04
CA THR A 181 16.61 -1.65 -44.67
C THR A 181 16.27 -2.27 -43.33
N ILE A 182 15.25 -1.75 -42.65
CA ILE A 182 14.75 -2.33 -41.41
C ILE A 182 14.24 -3.77 -41.58
N GLN A 183 13.90 -4.17 -42.81
CA GLN A 183 13.45 -5.53 -43.14
C GLN A 183 14.61 -6.53 -43.17
N ASP A 184 15.85 -6.04 -43.21
CA ASP A 184 17.05 -6.88 -43.17
C ASP A 184 17.46 -7.21 -41.72
N LEU A 185 16.77 -6.67 -40.70
CA LEU A 185 16.99 -7.04 -39.31
C LEU A 185 16.42 -8.44 -39.01
N PRO A 186 17.15 -9.27 -38.25
CA PRO A 186 16.60 -10.51 -37.70
C PRO A 186 15.31 -10.28 -36.91
N PRO A 187 14.33 -11.19 -36.98
CA PRO A 187 13.06 -11.05 -36.28
C PRO A 187 13.22 -10.92 -34.76
N GLU A 188 14.26 -11.51 -34.17
CA GLU A 188 14.56 -11.42 -32.74
C GLU A 188 14.92 -9.97 -32.36
N LEU A 189 15.74 -9.30 -33.17
CA LEU A 189 16.11 -7.90 -32.94
C LEU A 189 14.91 -6.98 -33.15
N LEU A 190 14.08 -7.24 -34.17
CA LEU A 190 12.83 -6.51 -34.36
C LEU A 190 11.90 -6.69 -33.16
N CYS A 191 11.80 -7.90 -32.61
CA CYS A 191 10.98 -8.16 -31.44
C CYS A 191 11.46 -7.38 -30.20
N GLU A 192 12.77 -7.30 -29.97
CA GLU A 192 13.31 -6.52 -28.86
C GLU A 192 13.12 -5.01 -29.06
N ILE A 193 13.26 -4.52 -30.30
CA ILE A 193 12.91 -3.13 -30.65
C ILE A 193 11.42 -2.86 -30.39
N PHE A 194 10.53 -3.77 -30.79
CA PHE A 194 9.09 -3.63 -30.55
C PHE A 194 8.77 -3.68 -29.06
N ALA A 195 9.41 -4.56 -28.28
CA ALA A 195 9.24 -4.63 -26.84
C ALA A 195 9.65 -3.32 -26.16
N ALA A 196 10.77 -2.72 -26.59
CA ALA A 196 11.24 -1.43 -26.09
C ALA A 196 10.31 -0.28 -26.49
N TYR A 197 9.91 -0.23 -27.77
CA TYR A 197 8.98 0.78 -28.29
C TYR A 197 7.62 0.73 -27.62
N LEU A 198 7.13 -0.49 -27.36
CA LEU A 198 5.93 -0.66 -26.56
C LEU A 198 6.21 -0.01 -25.20
N LYS A 199 7.18 -0.46 -24.39
CA LYS A 199 7.41 0.03 -23.02
C LYS A 199 7.69 1.53 -22.84
N GLU A 200 7.91 2.29 -23.92
CA GLU A 200 8.17 3.73 -23.84
C GLU A 200 6.98 4.47 -23.20
N GLN A 201 7.25 5.16 -22.09
CA GLN A 201 6.27 5.94 -21.35
C GLN A 201 6.32 7.40 -21.78
N ASP A 202 5.17 7.93 -22.19
CA ASP A 202 5.01 9.36 -22.41
C ASP A 202 4.68 10.04 -21.07
N TYR A 203 5.72 10.32 -20.28
CA TYR A 203 5.60 11.01 -18.98
C TYR A 203 4.98 12.40 -19.07
N SER A 204 4.83 12.97 -20.27
CA SER A 204 4.24 14.31 -20.45
C SER A 204 2.73 14.34 -20.24
N LYS A 205 2.06 13.18 -20.36
CA LYS A 205 0.64 13.04 -20.08
C LYS A 205 0.49 12.62 -18.64
N GLY A 206 -0.17 13.46 -17.85
CA GLY A 206 -0.41 13.23 -16.42
C GLY A 206 -1.01 11.86 -16.11
N PRO A 207 -1.06 11.51 -14.82
CA PRO A 207 -1.37 10.16 -14.35
C PRO A 207 -2.81 9.69 -14.62
N ASP A 208 -3.68 10.56 -15.16
CA ASP A 208 -5.09 10.24 -15.37
C ASP A 208 -5.25 8.97 -16.20
N PRO A 209 -5.77 7.89 -15.61
CA PRO A 209 -5.78 6.61 -16.25
C PRO A 209 -6.84 6.66 -17.36
N ARG A 210 -6.39 6.52 -18.60
CA ARG A 210 -7.28 6.53 -19.78
C ARG A 210 -8.21 5.32 -19.75
N PRO A 211 -9.52 5.47 -20.01
CA PRO A 211 -10.42 4.34 -20.14
C PRO A 211 -10.03 3.44 -21.33
N GLY A 212 -10.03 2.12 -21.14
CA GLY A 212 -9.72 1.14 -22.18
C GLY A 212 -8.83 -0.01 -21.72
N ILE A 213 -8.21 -0.67 -22.69
CA ILE A 213 -7.26 -1.77 -22.45
C ILE A 213 -5.92 -1.40 -23.07
N PHE A 214 -4.86 -1.58 -22.27
CA PHE A 214 -3.51 -1.13 -22.57
C PHE A 214 -2.50 -2.16 -22.05
N PRO A 215 -1.26 -2.19 -22.57
CA PRO A 215 -0.26 -3.12 -22.06
C PRO A 215 0.33 -2.70 -20.69
N TRP A 216 0.43 -1.40 -20.39
CA TRP A 216 0.81 -0.86 -19.06
C TRP A 216 0.21 0.56 -18.85
N ASP A 217 0.35 1.11 -17.63
CA ASP A 217 -0.13 2.46 -17.31
C ASP A 217 0.60 3.52 -18.13
N GLY A 218 -0.16 4.40 -18.79
CA GLY A 218 0.42 5.46 -19.62
C GLY A 218 0.89 5.00 -21.00
N ALA A 219 0.62 3.74 -21.39
CA ALA A 219 0.89 3.27 -22.74
C ALA A 219 0.14 4.13 -23.77
N THR A 220 0.88 4.74 -24.69
CA THR A 220 0.30 5.47 -25.83
C THR A 220 0.14 4.58 -27.05
N VAL A 221 0.85 3.45 -27.07
CA VAL A 221 0.88 2.47 -28.16
C VAL A 221 0.48 1.09 -27.64
N THR A 222 -0.10 0.30 -28.53
CA THR A 222 -0.50 -1.08 -28.28
C THR A 222 0.09 -1.97 -29.37
N PRO A 223 0.18 -3.30 -29.15
CA PRO A 223 0.67 -4.22 -30.18
C PRO A 223 -0.04 -4.05 -31.53
N PHE A 224 -1.33 -3.70 -31.52
CA PHE A 224 -2.09 -3.39 -32.74
C PHE A 224 -1.49 -2.27 -33.59
N HIS A 225 -0.85 -1.25 -32.99
CA HIS A 225 -0.23 -0.18 -33.77
C HIS A 225 0.89 -0.72 -34.68
N LEU A 226 1.65 -1.71 -34.20
CA LEU A 226 2.72 -2.35 -34.96
C LEU A 226 2.18 -3.25 -36.07
N THR A 227 0.98 -3.82 -35.91
CA THR A 227 0.34 -4.68 -36.94
C THR A 227 -0.21 -3.90 -38.14
N HIS A 228 -0.25 -2.57 -38.04
CA HIS A 228 -0.72 -1.68 -39.11
C HIS A 228 0.41 -1.13 -39.99
N ILE A 229 1.68 -1.42 -39.69
CA ILE A 229 2.84 -0.88 -40.44
C ILE A 229 3.07 -1.66 -41.74
N CYS A 230 3.30 -2.96 -41.67
CA CYS A 230 3.41 -3.84 -42.84
C CYS A 230 3.02 -5.29 -42.49
N GLY A 231 2.87 -6.16 -43.50
CA GLY A 231 2.50 -7.57 -43.30
C GLY A 231 3.50 -8.34 -42.42
N VAL A 232 4.80 -8.15 -42.65
CA VAL A 232 5.86 -8.82 -41.87
C VAL A 232 5.78 -8.47 -40.39
N TRP A 233 5.56 -7.20 -40.05
CA TRP A 233 5.45 -6.75 -38.67
C TRP A 233 4.18 -7.28 -38.02
N ARG A 234 3.07 -7.35 -38.76
CA ARG A 234 1.83 -7.96 -38.29
C ARG A 234 2.02 -9.42 -37.93
N ASP A 235 2.60 -10.20 -38.83
CA ASP A 235 2.81 -11.63 -38.61
C ASP A 235 3.75 -11.86 -37.42
N LEU A 236 4.83 -11.08 -37.34
CA LEU A 236 5.76 -11.11 -36.22
C LEU A 236 5.03 -10.81 -34.91
N VAL A 237 4.34 -9.67 -34.80
CA VAL A 237 3.64 -9.25 -33.59
C VAL A 237 2.54 -10.23 -33.18
N HIS A 238 1.78 -10.78 -34.12
CA HIS A 238 0.78 -11.82 -33.82
C HIS A 238 1.39 -13.13 -33.33
N SER A 239 2.57 -13.51 -33.85
CA SER A 239 3.27 -14.73 -33.44
C SER A 239 3.99 -14.59 -32.10
N THR A 240 4.37 -13.37 -31.71
CA THR A 240 5.08 -13.08 -30.46
C THR A 240 4.11 -12.85 -29.31
N THR A 241 3.66 -13.95 -28.70
CA THR A 241 2.73 -13.97 -27.55
C THR A 241 3.13 -13.05 -26.38
N ARG A 242 4.43 -12.81 -26.18
CA ARG A 242 4.98 -11.88 -25.15
C ARG A 242 4.47 -10.45 -25.28
N PHE A 243 4.15 -9.96 -26.48
CA PHE A 243 3.57 -8.61 -26.63
C PHE A 243 2.16 -8.50 -26.07
N TRP A 244 1.51 -9.64 -25.84
CA TRP A 244 0.12 -9.73 -25.45
C TRP A 244 -0.05 -10.13 -23.98
N SER A 245 1.00 -10.59 -23.30
CA SER A 245 0.94 -11.11 -21.93
C SER A 245 0.77 -10.04 -20.84
N ASP A 246 1.12 -8.79 -21.14
CA ASP A 246 0.89 -7.65 -20.26
C ASP A 246 -0.44 -6.99 -20.62
N ILE A 247 -1.41 -7.05 -19.70
CA ILE A 247 -2.77 -6.56 -19.93
C ILE A 247 -3.19 -5.67 -18.76
N ARG A 248 -3.57 -4.45 -19.08
CA ARG A 248 -4.17 -3.49 -18.16
C ARG A 248 -5.54 -3.09 -18.63
N ILE A 249 -6.52 -3.20 -17.74
CA ILE A 249 -7.91 -2.84 -17.98
C ILE A 249 -8.23 -1.68 -17.07
N ASN A 250 -8.66 -0.56 -17.61
CA ASN A 250 -9.05 0.59 -16.81
C ASN A 250 -10.40 1.10 -17.29
N ILE A 251 -11.42 1.07 -16.43
CA ILE A 251 -12.76 1.60 -16.70
C ILE A 251 -13.26 1.12 -18.09
N PRO A 252 -13.46 -0.20 -18.28
CA PRO A 252 -13.70 -0.77 -19.60
C PRO A 252 -15.02 -0.26 -20.20
N ARG A 253 -15.02 0.03 -21.50
CA ARG A 253 -16.21 0.34 -22.30
C ARG A 253 -16.72 -0.94 -22.99
N PRO A 254 -17.95 -0.96 -23.53
CA PRO A 254 -18.48 -2.15 -24.19
C PRO A 254 -17.60 -2.69 -25.34
N CYS A 255 -16.99 -1.80 -26.14
CA CYS A 255 -16.10 -2.20 -27.23
C CYS A 255 -14.78 -2.81 -26.73
N ASP A 256 -14.36 -2.46 -25.51
CA ASP A 256 -13.12 -2.93 -24.90
C ASP A 256 -13.23 -4.42 -24.52
N LEU A 257 -14.41 -4.94 -24.17
CA LEU A 257 -14.58 -6.38 -23.90
C LEU A 257 -14.27 -7.26 -25.13
N ARG A 258 -14.62 -6.81 -26.33
CA ARG A 258 -14.24 -7.50 -27.57
C ARG A 258 -12.72 -7.43 -27.79
N LEU A 259 -12.12 -6.28 -27.50
CA LEU A 259 -10.68 -6.10 -27.57
C LEU A 259 -9.94 -6.99 -26.56
N LEU A 260 -10.48 -7.13 -25.34
CA LEU A 260 -9.98 -8.04 -24.32
C LEU A 260 -9.96 -9.46 -24.85
N GLY A 261 -11.08 -9.93 -25.42
CA GLY A 261 -11.17 -11.26 -26.02
C GLY A 261 -10.09 -11.51 -27.09
N LEU A 262 -9.85 -10.54 -27.97
CA LEU A 262 -8.78 -10.63 -28.98
C LEU A 262 -7.39 -10.69 -28.34
N TRP A 263 -7.14 -9.82 -27.35
CA TRP A 263 -5.87 -9.79 -26.63
C TRP A 263 -5.58 -11.14 -25.96
N LEU A 264 -6.58 -11.68 -25.28
CA LEU A 264 -6.54 -12.97 -24.62
C LEU A 264 -6.29 -14.11 -25.60
N GLN A 265 -6.88 -14.07 -26.79
CA GLN A 265 -6.62 -15.05 -27.84
C GLN A 265 -5.15 -15.06 -28.27
N HIS A 266 -4.53 -13.88 -28.43
CA HIS A 266 -3.11 -13.77 -28.81
C HIS A 266 -2.12 -14.13 -27.71
N THR A 267 -2.55 -14.13 -26.44
CA THR A 267 -1.66 -14.54 -25.33
C THR A 267 -1.33 -16.03 -25.32
N GLY A 268 -2.11 -16.88 -26.00
CA GLY A 268 -1.89 -18.32 -26.06
C GLY A 268 -1.91 -18.99 -24.68
N THR A 269 -0.82 -19.67 -24.31
CA THR A 269 -0.64 -20.32 -23.00
C THR A 269 0.30 -19.55 -22.07
N GLN A 270 0.82 -18.38 -22.49
CA GLN A 270 1.82 -17.65 -21.73
C GLN A 270 1.27 -17.19 -20.36
N PRO A 271 2.13 -17.12 -19.33
CA PRO A 271 1.76 -16.47 -18.08
C PRO A 271 1.45 -14.98 -18.27
N LEU A 272 0.45 -14.48 -17.55
CA LEU A 272 -0.12 -13.14 -17.72
C LEU A 272 0.30 -12.20 -16.59
N ASN A 273 0.67 -10.96 -16.93
CA ASN A 273 0.72 -9.86 -15.97
C ASN A 273 -0.53 -9.02 -16.17
N LEU A 274 -1.48 -9.16 -15.24
CA LEU A 274 -2.79 -8.57 -15.37
C LEU A 274 -2.97 -7.47 -14.34
N SER A 275 -3.41 -6.30 -14.79
CA SER A 275 -3.89 -5.24 -13.93
C SER A 275 -5.30 -4.82 -14.34
N ALA A 276 -6.21 -4.65 -13.39
CA ALA A 276 -7.55 -4.16 -13.67
C ALA A 276 -8.00 -3.15 -12.62
N ARG A 277 -8.44 -1.98 -13.09
CA ARG A 277 -9.15 -0.97 -12.31
C ARG A 277 -10.61 -0.94 -12.77
N LEU A 278 -11.47 -1.58 -11.98
CA LEU A 278 -12.88 -1.74 -12.26
C LEU A 278 -13.68 -0.82 -11.34
N HIS A 279 -13.93 0.39 -11.83
CA HIS A 279 -14.71 1.40 -11.10
C HIS A 279 -16.17 1.42 -11.57
N GLY A 280 -17.08 1.63 -10.63
CA GLY A 280 -18.53 1.67 -10.85
C GLY A 280 -19.18 0.29 -10.81
N ALA A 281 -20.43 0.23 -10.34
CA ALA A 281 -21.23 -1.00 -10.35
C ALA A 281 -21.83 -1.25 -11.74
N THR A 282 -21.04 -1.86 -12.64
CA THR A 282 -21.46 -2.08 -14.03
C THR A 282 -21.40 -3.56 -14.43
N GLU A 283 -22.36 -4.00 -15.23
CA GLU A 283 -22.34 -5.35 -15.82
C GLU A 283 -21.09 -5.57 -16.70
N LEU A 284 -20.52 -4.49 -17.24
CA LEU A 284 -19.23 -4.54 -17.97
C LEU A 284 -18.08 -4.95 -17.06
N ASN A 285 -17.99 -4.41 -15.85
CA ASN A 285 -16.97 -4.79 -14.87
C ASN A 285 -17.12 -6.25 -14.45
N ARG A 286 -18.36 -6.72 -14.30
CA ARG A 286 -18.66 -8.13 -14.02
C ARG A 286 -18.21 -9.05 -15.16
N GLN A 287 -18.48 -8.69 -16.41
CA GLN A 287 -18.03 -9.45 -17.58
C GLN A 287 -16.50 -9.45 -17.74
N ALA A 288 -15.86 -8.29 -17.55
CA ALA A 288 -14.41 -8.18 -17.54
C ALA A 288 -13.80 -9.05 -16.44
N MET A 289 -14.30 -8.94 -15.21
CA MET A 289 -13.84 -9.75 -14.07
C MET A 289 -14.02 -11.24 -14.34
N SER A 290 -15.19 -11.67 -14.84
CA SER A 290 -15.40 -13.09 -15.18
C SER A 290 -14.37 -13.58 -16.20
N SER A 291 -14.07 -12.78 -17.21
CA SER A 291 -13.06 -13.10 -18.23
C SER A 291 -11.65 -13.23 -17.63
N ILE A 292 -11.31 -12.32 -16.71
CA ILE A 292 -10.04 -12.34 -15.97
C ILE A 292 -9.94 -13.61 -15.12
N MET A 293 -10.98 -13.92 -14.33
CA MET A 293 -11.02 -15.07 -13.41
C MET A 293 -10.88 -16.41 -14.13
N HIS A 294 -11.41 -16.56 -15.36
CA HIS A 294 -11.23 -17.77 -16.15
C HIS A 294 -9.76 -18.06 -16.53
N LEU A 295 -8.89 -17.07 -16.44
CA LEU A 295 -7.48 -17.17 -16.78
C LEU A 295 -6.58 -17.38 -15.56
N SER A 296 -7.16 -17.63 -14.39
CA SER A 296 -6.44 -17.66 -13.11
C SER A 296 -5.19 -18.54 -13.10
N ARG A 297 -5.23 -19.72 -13.76
CA ARG A 297 -4.07 -20.63 -13.85
C ARG A 297 -2.84 -19.96 -14.45
N ARG A 298 -3.06 -19.03 -15.37
CA ARG A 298 -2.01 -18.36 -16.14
C ARG A 298 -1.51 -17.08 -15.49
N TRP A 299 -2.11 -16.59 -14.41
CA TRP A 299 -1.63 -15.35 -13.79
C TRP A 299 -0.21 -15.54 -13.26
N LYS A 300 0.68 -14.64 -13.64
CA LYS A 300 2.03 -14.47 -13.07
C LYS A 300 2.03 -13.32 -12.06
N THR A 301 1.45 -12.19 -12.47
CA THR A 301 1.25 -11.00 -11.64
C THR A 301 -0.20 -10.57 -11.75
N LEU A 302 -0.83 -10.25 -10.63
CA LEU A 302 -2.22 -9.81 -10.57
C LEU A 302 -2.34 -8.50 -9.77
N GLN A 303 -2.90 -7.46 -10.36
CA GLN A 303 -3.18 -6.20 -9.67
C GLN A 303 -4.64 -5.79 -9.88
N LEU A 304 -5.49 -5.90 -8.86
CA LEU A 304 -6.92 -5.65 -8.99
C LEU A 304 -7.37 -4.52 -8.08
N PHE A 305 -8.15 -3.59 -8.63
CA PHE A 305 -8.84 -2.53 -7.90
C PHE A 305 -10.31 -2.75 -8.16
N VAL A 306 -11.00 -3.29 -7.15
CA VAL A 306 -12.31 -3.93 -7.30
C VAL A 306 -13.31 -3.35 -6.33
N GLN A 307 -14.51 -3.09 -6.83
CA GLN A 307 -15.65 -2.68 -6.03
C GLN A 307 -16.49 -3.89 -5.58
N PRO A 308 -17.38 -3.73 -4.57
CA PRO A 308 -18.19 -4.84 -4.05
C PRO A 308 -19.12 -5.49 -5.08
N ASP A 309 -19.38 -4.84 -6.23
CA ASP A 309 -20.27 -5.33 -7.28
C ASP A 309 -19.74 -6.58 -8.00
N VAL A 310 -18.44 -6.88 -7.90
CA VAL A 310 -17.81 -8.11 -8.43
C VAL A 310 -17.54 -9.17 -7.37
N GLN A 311 -18.03 -8.96 -6.14
CA GLN A 311 -17.77 -9.84 -5.00
C GLN A 311 -18.25 -11.27 -5.24
N ASP A 312 -19.46 -11.44 -5.78
CA ASP A 312 -20.05 -12.76 -6.05
C ASP A 312 -19.27 -13.56 -7.09
N ILE A 313 -18.56 -12.87 -8.00
CA ILE A 313 -17.64 -13.48 -8.96
C ILE A 313 -16.38 -13.93 -8.22
N CYS A 314 -15.79 -13.08 -7.38
CA CYS A 314 -14.57 -13.39 -6.65
C CYS A 314 -14.77 -14.53 -5.63
N SER A 315 -15.97 -14.69 -5.07
CA SER A 315 -16.30 -15.73 -4.09
C SER A 315 -16.72 -17.08 -4.70
N LYS A 316 -16.67 -17.27 -6.03
CA LYS A 316 -17.05 -18.58 -6.60
C LYS A 316 -15.97 -19.62 -6.28
N ALA A 317 -16.37 -20.75 -5.70
CA ALA A 317 -15.45 -21.86 -5.39
C ALA A 317 -14.89 -22.60 -6.62
N SER A 318 -15.40 -22.32 -7.83
CA SER A 318 -15.10 -23.06 -9.05
C SER A 318 -13.88 -22.53 -9.83
N TRP A 319 -13.13 -21.57 -9.28
CA TRP A 319 -11.96 -21.05 -9.98
C TRP A 319 -10.79 -22.03 -9.92
N ASN A 320 -10.05 -22.11 -11.03
CA ASN A 320 -8.86 -22.92 -11.08
C ASN A 320 -7.76 -22.30 -10.22
N THR A 321 -7.02 -23.12 -9.48
CA THR A 321 -5.86 -22.68 -8.68
C THR A 321 -4.88 -21.87 -9.55
N PRO A 322 -4.43 -20.69 -9.08
CA PRO A 322 -3.53 -19.84 -9.85
C PRO A 322 -2.10 -20.39 -9.80
N GLU A 323 -1.79 -21.37 -10.65
CA GLU A 323 -0.53 -22.14 -10.62
C GLU A 323 0.74 -21.30 -10.80
N HIS A 324 0.69 -20.22 -11.59
CA HIS A 324 1.85 -19.39 -11.89
C HIS A 324 1.96 -18.10 -11.07
N LEU A 325 1.01 -17.84 -10.16
CA LEU A 325 0.89 -16.54 -9.51
C LEU A 325 2.02 -16.31 -8.51
N GLY A 326 2.94 -15.41 -8.85
CA GLY A 326 4.05 -15.02 -7.98
C GLY A 326 3.76 -13.79 -7.14
N ILE A 327 2.93 -12.88 -7.66
CA ILE A 327 2.68 -11.57 -7.07
C ILE A 327 1.21 -11.24 -7.22
N PHE A 328 0.56 -10.82 -6.12
CA PHE A 328 -0.72 -10.13 -6.23
C PHE A 328 -0.78 -8.85 -5.39
N VAL A 329 -1.54 -7.88 -5.90
CA VAL A 329 -1.96 -6.66 -5.21
C VAL A 329 -3.46 -6.52 -5.41
N ILE A 330 -4.22 -6.45 -4.33
CA ILE A 330 -5.67 -6.23 -4.42
C ILE A 330 -6.06 -5.06 -3.56
N ASP A 331 -6.84 -4.17 -4.14
CA ASP A 331 -7.50 -3.07 -3.48
C ASP A 331 -9.01 -3.28 -3.54
N PHE A 332 -9.64 -3.38 -2.37
CA PHE A 332 -11.09 -3.60 -2.23
C PHE A 332 -11.91 -2.28 -2.25
N GLY A 333 -11.27 -1.16 -2.54
CA GLY A 333 -11.91 0.14 -2.77
C GLY A 333 -12.52 0.79 -1.53
N GLY A 334 -12.22 0.32 -0.32
CA GLY A 334 -12.67 0.90 0.95
C GLY A 334 -14.15 0.63 1.29
N TYR A 335 -14.91 0.11 0.33
CA TYR A 335 -16.32 -0.23 0.47
C TYR A 335 -16.52 -1.56 1.22
N TYR A 336 -17.74 -1.76 1.74
CA TYR A 336 -18.12 -2.92 2.54
C TYR A 336 -18.18 -4.22 1.72
N TRP A 337 -17.02 -4.82 1.46
CA TRP A 337 -16.94 -6.21 1.05
C TRP A 337 -17.34 -7.13 2.21
N ALA A 338 -18.14 -8.16 1.91
CA ALA A 338 -18.45 -9.15 2.92
C ALA A 338 -17.19 -9.92 3.31
N ARG A 339 -16.93 -10.04 4.63
CA ARG A 339 -15.74 -10.69 5.20
C ARG A 339 -15.47 -12.08 4.59
N ASN A 340 -16.50 -12.90 4.46
CA ASN A 340 -16.39 -14.24 3.90
C ASN A 340 -15.93 -14.24 2.43
N ALA A 341 -16.34 -13.27 1.62
CA ALA A 341 -15.93 -13.18 0.22
C ALA A 341 -14.47 -12.73 0.08
N VAL A 342 -14.06 -11.74 0.88
CA VAL A 342 -12.65 -11.31 0.96
C VAL A 342 -11.76 -12.48 1.34
N ASP A 343 -12.15 -13.21 2.38
CA ASP A 343 -11.38 -14.34 2.87
C ASP A 343 -11.33 -15.51 1.87
N GLN A 344 -12.44 -15.83 1.20
CA GLN A 344 -12.45 -16.85 0.14
C GLN A 344 -11.54 -16.47 -1.02
N PHE A 345 -11.60 -15.21 -1.46
CA PHE A 345 -10.79 -14.74 -2.57
C PHE A 345 -9.30 -14.66 -2.20
N ALA A 346 -8.99 -14.17 -1.00
CA ALA A 346 -7.63 -14.17 -0.47
C ALA A 346 -7.08 -15.61 -0.37
N SER A 347 -7.85 -16.53 0.22
CA SER A 347 -7.48 -17.96 0.32
C SER A 347 -7.21 -18.57 -1.05
N PHE A 348 -8.05 -18.27 -2.04
CA PHE A 348 -7.85 -18.67 -3.43
C PHE A 348 -6.51 -18.18 -4.00
N LEU A 349 -6.09 -16.95 -3.73
CA LEU A 349 -4.82 -16.42 -4.23
C LEU A 349 -3.62 -16.99 -3.49
N TYR A 350 -3.74 -17.13 -2.16
CA TYR A 350 -2.73 -17.79 -1.34
C TYR A 350 -2.54 -19.27 -1.70
N SER A 351 -3.55 -19.91 -2.32
CA SER A 351 -3.44 -21.29 -2.83
C SER A 351 -2.40 -21.47 -3.94
N SER A 352 -1.85 -20.38 -4.51
CA SER A 352 -0.79 -20.50 -5.50
C SER A 352 0.51 -21.04 -4.89
N PRO A 353 1.11 -22.08 -5.48
CA PRO A 353 2.39 -22.59 -5.00
C PRO A 353 3.56 -21.63 -5.27
N ASN A 354 3.44 -20.71 -6.23
CA ASN A 354 4.54 -19.83 -6.64
C ASN A 354 4.49 -18.45 -5.96
N LEU A 355 3.52 -18.22 -5.08
CA LEU A 355 3.29 -16.92 -4.48
C LEU A 355 4.44 -16.50 -3.57
N ARG A 356 4.96 -15.29 -3.80
CA ARG A 356 6.03 -14.67 -3.03
C ARG A 356 5.65 -13.33 -2.44
N ILE A 357 4.76 -12.59 -3.10
CA ILE A 357 4.35 -11.25 -2.70
C ILE A 357 2.82 -11.18 -2.67
N GLY A 358 2.27 -10.88 -1.49
CA GLY A 358 0.84 -10.67 -1.30
C GLY A 358 0.58 -9.30 -0.69
N CYS A 359 -0.26 -8.50 -1.36
CA CYS A 359 -0.66 -7.18 -0.88
C CYS A 359 -2.19 -7.08 -0.93
N CYS A 360 -2.80 -6.83 0.22
CA CYS A 360 -4.24 -6.59 0.33
C CYS A 360 -4.51 -5.22 0.96
N LEU A 361 -5.19 -4.37 0.20
CA LEU A 361 -5.45 -2.97 0.47
C LEU A 361 -6.96 -2.72 0.60
N ASN A 362 -7.27 -1.70 1.38
CA ASN A 362 -8.59 -1.13 1.62
C ASN A 362 -9.67 -2.16 1.95
N SER A 363 -9.30 -3.28 2.57
CA SER A 363 -10.28 -4.13 3.22
C SER A 363 -10.37 -3.78 4.70
N GLN A 364 -11.59 -3.78 5.20
CA GLN A 364 -11.88 -3.67 6.62
C GLN A 364 -11.68 -5.02 7.33
N TYR A 365 -11.48 -6.12 6.59
CA TYR A 365 -11.49 -7.47 7.10
C TYR A 365 -10.51 -8.37 6.35
N HIS A 366 -9.39 -8.71 6.97
CA HIS A 366 -8.55 -9.83 6.52
C HIS A 366 -8.27 -10.76 7.68
N ALA A 367 -8.43 -12.08 7.43
CA ALA A 367 -7.41 -13.10 7.73
C ALA A 367 -7.99 -14.52 7.99
N THR A 368 -9.16 -14.96 7.50
CA THR A 368 -9.59 -16.36 7.81
C THR A 368 -8.80 -17.44 7.05
N GLY A 369 -7.81 -17.08 6.21
CA GLY A 369 -6.94 -18.02 5.47
C GLY A 369 -5.47 -18.07 5.93
N LEU A 370 -5.12 -17.43 7.04
CA LEU A 370 -3.73 -17.28 7.48
C LEU A 370 -3.10 -18.55 8.07
N GLU A 371 -3.89 -19.60 8.29
CA GLU A 371 -3.42 -20.84 8.91
C GLU A 371 -2.82 -21.84 7.89
N SER A 372 -2.67 -21.43 6.63
CA SER A 372 -2.19 -22.33 5.58
C SER A 372 -0.66 -22.47 5.57
N SER A 373 -0.19 -23.69 5.29
CA SER A 373 1.23 -24.04 5.06
C SER A 373 1.89 -23.29 3.88
N LEU A 374 1.09 -22.54 3.12
CA LEU A 374 1.47 -21.83 1.90
C LEU A 374 2.26 -20.55 2.19
N TRP A 375 2.24 -20.10 3.44
CA TRP A 375 2.96 -18.92 3.92
C TRP A 375 4.48 -19.11 3.97
N THR A 376 4.95 -20.35 3.83
CA THR A 376 6.37 -20.72 3.88
C THR A 376 7.23 -20.07 2.79
N ARG A 377 6.62 -19.62 1.69
CA ARG A 377 7.28 -19.03 0.52
C ARG A 377 7.10 -17.52 0.40
N LEU A 378 6.27 -16.92 1.26
CA LEU A 378 6.01 -15.49 1.23
C LEU A 378 7.26 -14.74 1.68
N THR A 379 7.66 -13.80 0.84
CA THR A 379 8.81 -12.91 1.06
C THR A 379 8.37 -11.49 1.38
N HIS A 380 7.21 -11.05 0.87
CA HIS A 380 6.70 -9.71 1.08
C HIS A 380 5.20 -9.78 1.36
N ILE A 381 4.80 -9.16 2.47
CA ILE A 381 3.40 -9.08 2.88
C ILE A 381 3.06 -7.63 3.16
N HIS A 382 1.97 -7.14 2.56
CA HIS A 382 1.38 -5.85 2.91
C HIS A 382 -0.11 -6.02 3.23
N PHE A 383 -0.48 -5.66 4.45
CA PHE A 383 -1.88 -5.51 4.86
C PHE A 383 -2.19 -4.07 5.20
N GLN A 384 -3.26 -3.54 4.63
CA GLN A 384 -3.79 -2.27 5.13
C GLN A 384 -4.46 -2.43 6.48
N THR A 385 -5.23 -3.50 6.69
CA THR A 385 -5.87 -3.80 7.97
C THR A 385 -5.77 -5.29 8.24
N VAL A 386 -5.30 -5.69 9.43
CA VAL A 386 -5.21 -7.10 9.82
C VAL A 386 -5.55 -7.31 11.29
N GLU A 387 -6.19 -8.44 11.60
CA GLU A 387 -6.44 -8.89 12.98
C GLU A 387 -5.11 -9.35 13.61
N MET A 388 -4.74 -8.73 14.73
CA MET A 388 -3.44 -8.96 15.37
C MET A 388 -3.20 -10.44 15.73
N SER A 389 -4.24 -11.11 16.23
CA SER A 389 -4.21 -12.51 16.67
C SER A 389 -3.81 -13.46 15.54
N ARG A 390 -4.35 -13.21 14.36
CA ARG A 390 -4.15 -14.03 13.19
C ARG A 390 -2.81 -13.76 12.54
N LEU A 391 -2.39 -12.49 12.48
CA LEU A 391 -1.06 -12.15 12.03
C LEU A 391 -0.01 -12.86 12.88
N LEU A 392 -0.11 -12.76 14.21
CA LEU A 392 0.81 -13.44 15.14
C LEU A 392 0.74 -14.97 14.98
N GLY A 393 -0.45 -15.56 14.76
CA GLY A 393 -0.55 -17.00 14.46
C GLY A 393 0.12 -17.43 13.15
N ALA A 394 0.24 -16.52 12.18
CA ALA A 394 0.73 -16.82 10.84
C ALA A 394 2.23 -16.57 10.64
N LEU A 395 2.79 -15.57 11.31
CA LEU A 395 4.20 -15.19 11.20
C LEU A 395 5.19 -16.35 11.45
N PRO A 396 4.98 -17.27 12.41
CA PRO A 396 5.85 -18.43 12.59
C PRO A 396 5.99 -19.32 11.34
N ASN A 397 4.99 -19.29 10.45
CA ASN A 397 4.98 -20.08 9.22
C ASN A 397 5.65 -19.38 8.03
N CYS A 398 6.26 -18.19 8.23
CA CYS A 398 6.89 -17.39 7.18
C CYS A 398 8.41 -17.26 7.36
N PRO A 399 9.19 -18.36 7.30
CA PRO A 399 10.63 -18.30 7.50
C PRO A 399 11.37 -17.47 6.44
N GLN A 400 10.77 -17.24 5.26
CA GLN A 400 11.34 -16.47 4.15
C GLN A 400 10.84 -15.02 4.10
N LEU A 401 10.05 -14.57 5.08
CA LEU A 401 9.49 -13.23 5.06
C LEU A 401 10.60 -12.19 5.22
N GLU A 402 10.79 -11.36 4.19
CA GLU A 402 11.80 -10.31 4.15
C GLU A 402 11.19 -8.92 4.43
N LEU A 403 9.94 -8.68 4.03
CA LEU A 403 9.25 -7.41 4.23
C LEU A 403 7.84 -7.63 4.80
N LEU A 404 7.54 -6.92 5.88
CA LEU A 404 6.21 -6.85 6.48
C LEU A 404 5.77 -5.39 6.55
N GLN A 405 4.69 -5.07 5.84
CA GLN A 405 4.06 -3.76 5.86
C GLN A 405 2.64 -3.86 6.40
N LEU A 406 2.35 -3.07 7.43
CA LEU A 406 1.06 -3.02 8.09
C LEU A 406 0.64 -1.57 8.18
N ASP A 407 -0.53 -1.24 7.65
CA ASP A 407 -1.06 0.10 7.85
C ASP A 407 -1.80 0.14 9.19
N ALA A 408 -2.80 -0.69 9.44
CA ALA A 408 -3.52 -0.79 10.70
C ALA A 408 -3.60 -2.24 11.24
N CYS A 409 -3.61 -2.36 12.57
CA CYS A 409 -3.94 -3.61 13.25
C CYS A 409 -5.22 -3.43 14.09
N ILE A 410 -6.15 -4.37 13.94
CA ILE A 410 -7.32 -4.46 14.79
C ILE A 410 -6.94 -5.32 15.99
N ASN A 411 -6.97 -4.71 17.17
CA ASN A 411 -6.82 -5.42 18.44
C ASN A 411 -8.18 -5.98 18.82
N ASP A 412 -8.46 -7.20 18.36
CA ASP A 412 -9.51 -7.98 19.01
C ASP A 412 -9.08 -8.23 20.45
N LEU A 413 -10.02 -8.17 21.40
CA LEU A 413 -9.84 -8.38 22.83
C LEU A 413 -8.90 -9.57 23.05
N TRP A 414 -7.61 -9.28 23.19
CA TRP A 414 -6.60 -10.33 23.21
C TRP A 414 -6.86 -11.10 24.49
N PRO A 415 -7.32 -12.37 24.41
CA PRO A 415 -7.57 -13.13 25.61
C PRO A 415 -6.20 -13.29 26.25
N GLY A 416 -5.97 -12.69 27.41
CA GLY A 416 -4.68 -12.44 28.07
C GLY A 416 -3.82 -13.69 28.31
N ARG A 417 -3.40 -14.34 27.24
CA ARG A 417 -2.57 -15.54 27.20
C ARG A 417 -1.14 -15.12 26.96
N ASP A 418 -0.24 -15.87 27.58
CA ASP A 418 1.20 -15.84 27.38
C ASP A 418 1.53 -16.20 25.93
N VAL A 419 1.54 -15.21 25.05
CA VAL A 419 1.98 -15.40 23.67
C VAL A 419 3.49 -15.56 23.69
N VAL A 420 3.94 -16.71 23.22
CA VAL A 420 5.36 -17.02 23.03
C VAL A 420 5.97 -15.98 22.09
N ALA A 421 7.17 -15.52 22.39
CA ALA A 421 7.93 -14.65 21.50
C ALA A 421 8.07 -15.32 20.12
N ILE A 422 7.75 -14.57 19.07
CA ILE A 422 7.76 -15.01 17.69
C ILE A 422 9.04 -14.49 17.03
N GLU A 423 9.89 -15.41 16.61
CA GLU A 423 11.07 -15.08 15.83
C GLU A 423 10.74 -15.09 14.33
N VAL A 424 11.08 -14.00 13.63
CA VAL A 424 10.96 -13.91 12.16
C VAL A 424 12.36 -13.66 11.59
N PRO A 425 13.15 -14.72 11.38
CA PRO A 425 14.60 -14.60 11.22
C PRO A 425 15.04 -13.89 9.94
N SER A 426 14.21 -13.93 8.89
CA SER A 426 14.53 -13.34 7.58
C SER A 426 14.01 -11.91 7.40
N LEU A 427 13.28 -11.35 8.37
CA LEU A 427 12.61 -10.07 8.20
C LEU A 427 13.62 -8.92 8.19
N LYS A 428 13.83 -8.35 7.00
CA LYS A 428 14.76 -7.24 6.74
C LYS A 428 14.08 -5.88 6.86
N ALA A 429 12.80 -5.78 6.55
CA ALA A 429 12.04 -4.53 6.55
C ALA A 429 10.72 -4.65 7.31
N LEU A 430 10.50 -3.73 8.26
CA LEU A 430 9.25 -3.61 9.01
C LEU A 430 8.66 -2.21 8.83
N ASN A 431 7.45 -2.13 8.30
CA ASN A 431 6.74 -0.88 8.06
C ASN A 431 5.41 -0.87 8.84
N LEU A 432 5.24 0.04 9.79
CA LEU A 432 4.05 0.19 10.64
C LEU A 432 3.46 1.61 10.48
N GLN A 433 2.38 1.77 9.71
CA GLN A 433 1.92 3.11 9.29
C GLN A 433 0.79 3.74 10.12
N ARG A 434 0.04 2.99 10.92
CA ARG A 434 -1.06 3.54 11.75
C ARG A 434 -1.01 2.96 13.17
N HIS A 435 -1.96 3.41 13.97
CA HIS A 435 -2.12 3.09 15.39
C HIS A 435 -2.29 1.59 15.66
N ASN A 436 -2.11 1.21 16.93
CA ASN A 436 -2.35 -0.13 17.48
C ASN A 436 -1.37 -1.24 17.06
N THR A 437 -0.27 -0.90 16.39
CA THR A 437 0.78 -1.85 16.04
C THR A 437 1.78 -2.10 17.18
N SER A 438 1.71 -1.35 18.28
CA SER A 438 2.60 -1.53 19.45
C SER A 438 2.46 -2.91 20.11
N GLY A 439 1.26 -3.48 20.13
CA GLY A 439 1.01 -4.84 20.63
C GLY A 439 1.79 -5.90 19.85
N LEU A 440 1.94 -5.72 18.52
CA LEU A 440 2.72 -6.62 17.66
C LEU A 440 4.18 -6.66 18.11
N VAL A 441 4.77 -5.47 18.30
CA VAL A 441 6.20 -5.26 18.60
C VAL A 441 6.63 -5.99 19.89
N ARG A 442 5.72 -6.14 20.85
CA ARG A 442 5.98 -6.87 22.10
C ARG A 442 6.36 -8.34 21.86
N HIS A 443 5.83 -8.94 20.80
CA HIS A 443 5.97 -10.38 20.55
C HIS A 443 7.01 -10.72 19.50
N LEU A 444 7.56 -9.76 18.76
CA LEU A 444 8.46 -10.08 17.64
C LEU A 444 9.94 -10.12 18.03
N THR A 445 10.72 -11.03 17.46
CA THR A 445 12.18 -11.01 17.48
C THR A 445 12.68 -11.04 16.05
N LEU A 446 13.42 -10.01 15.64
CA LEU A 446 13.71 -9.70 14.24
C LEU A 446 15.22 -9.55 14.00
N PRO A 447 15.99 -10.65 14.05
CA PRO A 447 17.46 -10.59 14.04
C PRO A 447 18.05 -10.04 12.75
N ALA A 448 17.34 -10.16 11.61
CA ALA A 448 17.78 -9.63 10.33
C ALA A 448 17.24 -8.22 10.01
N LEU A 449 16.57 -7.54 10.94
CA LEU A 449 15.95 -6.25 10.68
C LEU A 449 17.01 -5.19 10.33
N LYS A 450 16.82 -4.54 9.18
CA LYS A 450 17.68 -3.47 8.66
C LYS A 450 16.89 -2.18 8.46
N ARG A 451 15.66 -2.30 7.97
CA ARG A 451 14.82 -1.16 7.61
C ARG A 451 13.61 -1.08 8.52
N LEU A 452 13.42 0.08 9.14
CA LEU A 452 12.31 0.32 10.05
C LEU A 452 11.57 1.60 9.66
N ARG A 453 10.30 1.46 9.26
CA ARG A 453 9.39 2.58 9.02
C ARG A 453 8.30 2.58 10.08
N LEU A 454 8.18 3.67 10.81
CA LEU A 454 7.12 3.88 11.80
C LEU A 454 6.31 5.12 11.45
N SER A 455 5.05 5.14 11.86
CA SER A 455 4.24 6.35 11.89
C SER A 455 4.30 7.03 13.25
N SER A 456 4.01 8.33 13.29
CA SER A 456 3.82 9.08 14.54
C SER A 456 2.73 8.45 15.42
N GLY A 457 1.72 7.85 14.79
CA GLY A 457 0.64 7.13 15.47
C GLY A 457 1.09 5.90 16.28
N PHE A 458 2.31 5.39 16.03
CA PHE A 458 2.93 4.32 16.83
C PHE A 458 3.18 4.76 18.28
N PHE A 459 3.59 6.02 18.47
CA PHE A 459 3.98 6.57 19.78
C PHE A 459 2.82 7.20 20.54
N THR A 460 1.70 7.45 19.87
CA THR A 460 0.52 8.03 20.51
C THR A 460 -0.28 6.92 21.20
N PRO A 461 -0.55 7.01 22.51
CA PRO A 461 -1.46 6.08 23.17
C PRO A 461 -2.84 6.25 22.56
N SER A 462 -3.43 5.16 22.08
CA SER A 462 -4.80 5.17 21.56
C SER A 462 -5.73 5.75 22.64
N PRO A 463 -6.61 6.71 22.30
CA PRO A 463 -7.56 7.27 23.27
C PRO A 463 -8.43 6.18 23.90
N PHE A 464 -8.68 5.09 23.18
CA PHE A 464 -9.42 3.92 23.65
C PHE A 464 -8.65 3.05 24.67
N HIS A 465 -7.32 3.13 24.71
CA HIS A 465 -6.47 2.33 25.62
C HIS A 465 -6.14 3.02 26.95
N ARG A 466 -6.52 4.29 27.14
CA ARG A 466 -6.20 5.04 28.37
C ARG A 466 -6.84 4.49 29.63
N VAL A 467 -7.85 3.62 29.51
CA VAL A 467 -8.71 3.26 30.64
C VAL A 467 -8.32 1.91 31.28
N GLN A 468 -7.50 1.06 30.65
CA GLN A 468 -7.48 -0.36 31.04
C GLN A 468 -6.15 -1.06 31.29
N SER A 469 -4.98 -0.47 31.12
CA SER A 469 -3.75 -1.15 31.55
C SER A 469 -2.57 -0.21 31.62
N GLY A 470 -1.68 -0.42 32.60
CA GLY A 470 -0.32 0.11 32.61
C GLY A 470 0.51 -0.48 31.46
N LEU A 471 0.03 -0.29 30.24
CA LEU A 471 0.70 -0.66 29.01
C LEU A 471 2.02 0.09 28.94
N ASP A 472 3.07 -0.68 28.63
CA ASP A 472 4.40 -0.14 28.45
C ASP A 472 4.38 1.00 27.43
N ASP A 473 5.11 2.06 27.74
CA ASP A 473 5.36 3.19 26.84
C ASP A 473 5.81 2.67 25.45
N PRO A 474 5.21 3.09 24.32
CA PRO A 474 5.54 2.59 22.99
C PRO A 474 7.03 2.68 22.65
N CYS A 475 7.73 3.69 23.16
CA CYS A 475 9.17 3.84 23.00
C CYS A 475 9.91 2.70 23.69
N THR A 476 9.47 2.36 24.90
CA THR A 476 9.99 1.23 25.67
C THR A 476 9.75 -0.10 24.95
N LEU A 477 8.57 -0.29 24.33
CA LEU A 477 8.29 -1.47 23.50
C LEU A 477 9.21 -1.57 22.28
N LEU A 478 9.45 -0.45 21.58
CA LEU A 478 10.36 -0.42 20.44
C LEU A 478 11.80 -0.73 20.85
N LEU A 479 12.28 -0.12 21.95
CA LEU A 479 13.61 -0.40 22.47
C LEU A 479 13.75 -1.87 22.89
N ALA A 480 12.73 -2.44 23.53
CA ALA A 480 12.70 -3.86 23.89
C ALA A 480 12.73 -4.77 22.65
N LEU A 481 12.04 -4.41 21.57
CA LEU A 481 12.13 -5.13 20.28
C LEU A 481 13.55 -5.11 19.73
N LEU A 482 14.17 -3.94 19.66
CA LEU A 482 15.53 -3.78 19.11
C LEU A 482 16.57 -4.50 19.97
N GLU A 483 16.44 -4.43 21.29
CA GLU A 483 17.30 -5.13 22.22
C GLU A 483 17.17 -6.64 22.08
N ARG A 484 15.94 -7.18 22.10
CA ARG A 484 15.69 -8.62 21.95
C ARG A 484 16.15 -9.13 20.59
N SER A 485 16.02 -8.32 19.54
CA SER A 485 16.39 -8.70 18.18
C SER A 485 17.90 -8.66 17.94
N GLN A 486 18.67 -7.92 18.74
CA GLN A 486 20.12 -7.73 18.57
C GLN A 486 20.53 -7.37 17.11
N CYS A 487 19.65 -6.64 16.41
CA CYS A 487 19.84 -6.24 15.02
C CYS A 487 20.44 -4.83 14.91
N PHE A 488 20.87 -4.43 13.71
CA PHE A 488 21.32 -3.07 13.43
C PHE A 488 20.48 -2.46 12.32
N VAL A 489 19.86 -1.32 12.61
CA VAL A 489 19.01 -0.60 11.66
C VAL A 489 19.91 0.29 10.80
N ASP A 490 19.86 0.10 9.47
CA ASP A 490 20.59 0.92 8.49
C ASP A 490 19.73 2.04 7.90
N TRP A 491 18.41 1.86 7.91
CA TRP A 491 17.43 2.81 7.38
C TRP A 491 16.26 2.97 8.35
N PHE A 492 15.98 4.21 8.75
CA PHE A 492 14.90 4.54 9.66
C PHE A 492 14.07 5.69 9.14
N MET A 493 12.76 5.47 9.07
CA MET A 493 11.81 6.48 8.63
C MET A 493 10.68 6.62 9.63
N LEU A 494 10.48 7.83 10.14
CA LEU A 494 9.37 8.21 10.99
C LEU A 494 8.44 9.15 10.23
N ILE A 495 7.21 8.73 9.97
CA ILE A 495 6.26 9.45 9.12
C ILE A 495 5.16 10.09 9.95
N HIS A 496 4.78 11.32 9.61
CA HIS A 496 3.58 11.91 10.19
C HIS A 496 2.33 11.22 9.64
N CYS A 497 1.44 10.77 10.52
CA CYS A 497 0.14 10.24 10.13
C CYS A 497 -0.93 11.31 10.39
N GLU A 498 -1.52 11.82 9.30
CA GLU A 498 -2.51 12.90 9.32
C GLU A 498 -3.79 12.50 10.08
N GLU A 499 -4.16 11.22 10.05
CA GLU A 499 -5.34 10.67 10.74
C GLU A 499 -5.23 10.78 12.28
N CYS A 500 -4.02 10.89 12.82
CA CYS A 500 -3.79 10.99 14.27
C CYS A 500 -4.13 12.37 14.85
N GLY A 501 -4.40 13.36 14.00
CA GLY A 501 -4.37 14.77 14.39
C GLY A 501 -2.96 15.27 14.71
N ASP A 502 -2.84 16.56 15.03
CA ASP A 502 -1.60 17.27 15.41
C ASP A 502 -1.05 16.82 16.78
N VAL A 503 -0.93 15.52 17.03
CA VAL A 503 -0.21 15.03 18.20
C VAL A 503 1.27 15.18 17.90
N SER A 504 1.84 16.29 18.37
CA SER A 504 3.28 16.52 18.35
C SER A 504 3.95 15.39 19.13
N LEU A 505 4.71 14.56 18.42
CA LEU A 505 5.59 13.61 19.07
C LEU A 505 6.68 14.39 19.79
N ASP A 506 6.92 14.08 21.06
CA ASP A 506 8.01 14.69 21.81
C ASP A 506 9.36 14.30 21.16
N ASN A 507 10.17 15.28 20.81
CA ASN A 507 11.47 15.02 20.19
C ASN A 507 12.42 14.29 21.15
N GLU A 508 12.22 14.37 22.47
CA GLU A 508 12.97 13.55 23.44
C GLU A 508 12.69 12.05 23.29
N ILE A 509 11.47 11.67 22.90
CA ILE A 509 11.13 10.28 22.59
C ILE A 509 11.95 9.80 21.38
N ILE A 510 11.99 10.61 20.32
CA ILE A 510 12.75 10.29 19.11
C ILE A 510 14.23 10.17 19.44
N LEU A 511 14.78 11.13 20.20
CA LEU A 511 16.16 11.12 20.63
C LEU A 511 16.49 9.90 21.51
N LYS A 512 15.58 9.47 22.39
CA LYS A 512 15.73 8.24 23.18
C LYS A 512 15.87 7.02 22.27
N VAL A 513 15.11 6.93 21.19
CA VAL A 513 15.22 5.84 20.19
C VAL A 513 16.52 5.94 19.41
N LEU A 514 16.90 7.13 18.91
CA LEU A 514 18.11 7.32 18.12
C LEU A 514 19.40 7.09 18.92
N ARG A 515 19.38 7.31 20.25
CA ARG A 515 20.51 7.01 21.16
C ARG A 515 20.72 5.51 21.40
N CYS A 516 19.82 4.65 20.91
CA CYS A 516 19.91 3.21 21.06
C CYS A 516 21.10 2.64 20.26
N LYS A 517 21.86 1.69 20.84
CA LYS A 517 23.06 1.11 20.19
C LYS A 517 22.76 0.41 18.87
N GLN A 518 21.53 -0.08 18.67
CA GLN A 518 21.07 -0.71 17.44
C GLN A 518 21.00 0.26 16.25
N PHE A 519 21.03 1.58 16.51
CA PHE A 519 21.12 2.63 15.49
C PHE A 519 22.55 3.11 15.22
N ALA A 520 23.58 2.49 15.82
CA ALA A 520 24.96 2.90 15.60
C ALA A 520 25.41 2.81 14.12
N LYS A 521 24.74 1.95 13.33
CA LYS A 521 24.98 1.76 11.88
C LYS A 521 23.92 2.42 10.99
N LEU A 522 23.12 3.34 11.55
CA LEU A 522 22.10 4.02 10.76
C LEU A 522 22.77 4.90 9.70
N ARG A 523 22.42 4.66 8.43
CA ARG A 523 22.92 5.40 7.28
C ARG A 523 21.89 6.40 6.78
N GLU A 524 20.62 6.02 6.76
CA GLU A 524 19.55 6.88 6.23
C GLU A 524 18.53 7.17 7.34
N LEU A 525 18.30 8.45 7.61
CA LEU A 525 17.34 8.93 8.59
C LEU A 525 16.32 9.85 7.93
N ALA A 526 15.05 9.45 7.95
CA ALA A 526 13.95 10.30 7.51
C ALA A 526 12.99 10.57 8.67
N ILE A 527 12.72 11.83 9.00
CA ILE A 527 11.79 12.24 10.05
C ILE A 527 10.84 13.27 9.45
N SER A 528 9.56 12.90 9.37
CA SER A 528 8.49 13.74 8.86
C SER A 528 7.60 14.45 9.91
N PRO A 529 7.40 13.97 11.15
CA PRO A 529 6.70 14.78 12.16
C PRO A 529 7.57 15.95 12.62
N TYR A 530 6.94 16.99 13.18
CA TYR A 530 7.54 18.28 13.57
C TYR A 530 8.92 18.16 14.24
N VAL A 531 9.98 18.31 13.46
CA VAL A 531 11.37 18.33 13.94
C VAL A 531 11.67 19.70 14.53
N ASP A 532 11.91 19.79 15.84
CA ASP A 532 12.37 21.02 16.49
C ASP A 532 13.90 21.12 16.53
N ASP A 533 14.43 22.08 17.28
CA ASP A 533 15.87 22.29 17.43
C ASP A 533 16.59 21.15 18.16
N ALA A 534 15.92 20.32 18.95
CA ALA A 534 16.56 19.30 19.78
C ALA A 534 17.22 18.20 18.92
N ILE A 535 16.55 17.76 17.84
CA ILE A 535 17.09 16.72 16.94
C ILE A 535 18.33 17.23 16.17
N PRO A 536 18.28 18.36 15.43
CA PRO A 536 19.46 18.90 14.78
C PRO A 536 20.57 19.27 15.76
N GLN A 537 20.26 19.77 16.96
CA GLN A 537 21.27 20.01 18.00
C GLN A 537 21.95 18.72 18.45
N ALA A 538 21.19 17.65 18.71
CA ALA A 538 21.77 16.36 19.09
C ALA A 538 22.63 15.74 17.97
N LEU A 539 22.29 16.01 16.71
CA LEU A 539 23.09 15.65 15.54
C LEU A 539 24.21 16.65 15.24
N THR A 540 24.27 17.79 15.92
CA THR A 540 25.39 18.73 15.84
C THR A 540 26.39 18.36 16.94
N ALA A 541 27.50 17.72 16.59
CA ALA A 541 28.50 17.32 17.57
C ALA A 541 29.15 18.57 18.20
N THR A 542 28.76 18.89 19.44
CA THR A 542 29.27 20.07 20.17
C THR A 542 30.14 19.69 21.37
N ALA A 543 29.80 18.62 22.10
CA ALA A 543 30.67 17.93 23.06
C ALA A 543 29.94 16.65 23.53
N GLY A 544 30.40 15.45 23.15
CA GLY A 544 29.78 14.20 23.60
C GLY A 544 29.93 13.03 22.62
N PRO A 545 29.40 11.84 22.97
CA PRO A 545 29.36 10.71 22.05
C PRO A 545 28.55 11.10 20.80
N ILE A 546 29.14 10.82 19.63
CA ILE A 546 28.55 11.17 18.35
C ILE A 546 27.28 10.34 18.14
N LEU A 547 26.13 11.01 18.09
CA LEU A 547 24.86 10.40 17.75
C LEU A 547 24.86 10.03 16.25
N LEU A 548 24.65 8.75 15.94
CA LEU A 548 24.59 8.20 14.56
C LEU A 548 25.88 8.48 13.76
N PRO A 549 26.99 7.78 14.06
CA PRO A 549 28.29 8.05 13.44
C PRO A 549 28.37 7.67 11.96
N GLU A 550 27.53 6.76 11.47
CA GLU A 550 27.53 6.28 10.07
C GLU A 550 26.47 6.95 9.17
N LEU A 551 25.85 8.03 9.63
CA LEU A 551 24.74 8.70 8.94
C LEU A 551 25.20 9.38 7.63
N ILE A 552 24.54 9.05 6.52
CA ILE A 552 24.87 9.49 5.14
C ILE A 552 23.76 10.31 4.47
N ASP A 553 22.51 10.07 4.82
CA ASP A 553 21.35 10.78 4.28
C ASP A 553 20.40 11.16 5.42
N VAL A 554 19.93 12.41 5.37
CA VAL A 554 18.98 12.97 6.35
C VAL A 554 17.86 13.68 5.61
N ASP A 555 16.63 13.21 5.78
CA ASP A 555 15.40 13.82 5.25
C ASP A 555 14.52 14.31 6.41
N PHE A 556 14.53 15.62 6.69
CA PHE A 556 13.63 16.25 7.64
C PHE A 556 12.47 16.91 6.90
N ARG A 557 11.24 16.46 7.19
CA ARG A 557 10.02 17.09 6.68
C ARG A 557 9.31 17.83 7.81
N ASN A 558 8.67 18.95 7.46
CA ASN A 558 7.97 19.82 8.41
C ASN A 558 8.86 20.29 9.56
N CYS A 559 10.11 20.64 9.23
CA CYS A 559 11.10 21.09 10.19
C CYS A 559 10.74 22.49 10.71
N ARG A 560 10.74 22.67 12.04
CA ARG A 560 10.48 23.93 12.76
C ARG A 560 11.76 24.55 13.34
N THR A 561 12.91 23.98 13.00
CA THR A 561 14.22 24.47 13.42
C THR A 561 14.68 25.68 12.59
N SER A 562 15.70 26.40 13.07
CA SER A 562 16.35 27.45 12.27
C SER A 562 17.25 26.89 11.16
N LYS A 563 17.29 27.56 10.00
CA LYS A 563 18.19 27.20 8.87
C LYS A 563 19.66 27.16 9.31
N ASP A 564 20.07 28.08 10.20
CA ASP A 564 21.43 28.13 10.76
C ASP A 564 21.79 26.88 11.56
N LEU A 565 20.85 26.32 12.32
CA LEU A 565 21.09 25.12 13.09
C LEU A 565 21.22 23.88 12.19
N VAL A 566 20.39 23.75 11.15
CA VAL A 566 20.53 22.71 10.12
C VAL A 566 21.89 22.83 9.43
N ARG A 567 22.32 24.05 9.09
CA ARG A 567 23.63 24.29 8.47
C ARG A 567 24.77 23.87 9.40
N LYS A 568 24.70 24.21 10.69
CA LYS A 568 25.69 23.77 11.70
C LYS A 568 25.71 22.25 11.85
N MET A 569 24.54 21.61 11.86
CA MET A 569 24.40 20.15 11.88
C MET A 569 25.06 19.53 10.65
N PHE A 570 24.75 20.03 9.45
CA PHE A 570 25.32 19.55 8.19
C PHE A 570 26.85 19.65 8.18
N VAL A 571 27.40 20.82 8.52
CA VAL A 571 28.85 21.02 8.61
C VAL A 571 29.48 20.10 9.65
N SER A 572 28.80 19.87 10.78
CA SER A 572 29.23 18.91 11.79
C SER A 572 29.26 17.49 11.24
N LEU A 573 28.21 17.05 10.54
CA LEU A 573 28.12 15.73 9.90
C LEU A 573 29.25 15.51 8.88
N CYS A 574 29.52 16.49 8.01
CA CYS A 574 30.62 16.40 7.03
C CYS A 574 32.01 16.31 7.67
N LYS A 575 32.18 16.81 8.90
CA LYS A 575 33.47 16.77 9.63
C LYS A 575 33.69 15.45 10.38
N ARG A 576 32.68 14.58 10.52
CA ARG A 576 32.81 13.29 11.22
C ARG A 576 33.64 12.34 10.37
N THR A 577 34.88 12.13 10.77
CA THR A 577 36.00 11.52 10.03
C THR A 577 35.89 10.00 9.82
N VAL A 578 34.87 9.54 9.10
CA VAL A 578 34.86 8.23 8.44
C VAL A 578 34.78 8.51 6.93
N PRO A 579 35.44 7.75 6.02
CA PRO A 579 35.38 7.99 4.57
C PRO A 579 33.98 7.86 3.93
N VAL A 580 32.93 7.80 4.74
CA VAL A 580 31.55 7.78 4.29
C VAL A 580 31.17 9.21 3.91
N ARG A 581 31.06 9.45 2.60
CA ARG A 581 30.60 10.73 2.06
C ARG A 581 29.11 10.88 2.41
N LEU A 582 28.75 11.99 3.04
CA LEU A 582 27.36 12.40 3.16
C LEU A 582 26.80 12.59 1.75
N GLU A 583 25.77 11.84 1.39
CA GLU A 583 25.24 11.79 0.02
C GLU A 583 24.15 12.86 -0.20
N GLY A 584 23.40 13.22 0.83
CA GLY A 584 22.37 14.26 0.74
C GLY A 584 21.81 14.68 2.09
N VAL A 585 21.31 15.92 2.15
CA VAL A 585 20.45 16.39 3.24
C VAL A 585 19.27 17.14 2.64
N LYS A 586 18.06 16.67 2.93
CA LYS A 586 16.79 17.25 2.44
C LYS A 586 16.05 17.82 3.63
N VAL A 587 15.72 19.11 3.60
CA VAL A 587 14.95 19.74 4.68
C VAL A 587 13.78 20.54 4.12
N LYS A 588 12.57 20.17 4.52
CA LYS A 588 11.35 20.92 4.20
C LYS A 588 10.86 21.67 5.44
N PHE A 589 10.87 23.00 5.39
CA PHE A 589 10.48 23.85 6.51
C PHE A 589 8.96 24.08 6.58
N ALA A 590 8.40 24.07 7.79
CA ALA A 590 6.93 24.09 7.98
C ALA A 590 6.27 25.46 7.69
N ALA A 591 6.99 26.57 7.86
CA ALA A 591 6.42 27.93 7.80
C ALA A 591 6.44 28.57 6.40
N GLU A 592 7.22 28.04 5.46
CA GLU A 592 7.51 28.72 4.20
C GLU A 592 6.95 28.00 2.97
N GLY A 593 6.50 26.74 3.08
CA GLY A 593 6.17 25.91 1.91
C GLY A 593 7.38 25.60 1.01
N GLU A 594 8.51 26.24 1.25
CA GLU A 594 9.79 26.04 0.59
C GLU A 594 10.46 24.74 1.06
N THR A 595 11.03 24.01 0.10
CA THR A 595 11.85 22.83 0.35
C THR A 595 13.29 23.21 0.04
N ASP A 596 14.13 23.31 1.07
CA ASP A 596 15.56 23.56 0.89
C ASP A 596 16.27 22.21 0.77
N VAL A 597 16.89 21.98 -0.38
CA VAL A 597 17.67 20.78 -0.62
C VAL A 597 19.14 21.14 -0.61
N PHE A 598 19.88 20.64 0.37
CA PHE A 598 21.32 20.84 0.48
C PHE A 598 22.02 19.62 -0.13
N TRP A 599 22.52 19.76 -1.36
CA TRP A 599 23.37 18.77 -1.99
C TRP A 599 24.83 19.11 -1.73
N GLY A 600 25.53 18.24 -1.01
CA GLY A 600 26.96 18.38 -0.79
C GLY A 600 27.72 17.21 -1.40
N HIS A 601 28.07 17.28 -2.69
CA HIS A 601 29.10 16.39 -3.24
C HIS A 601 30.48 16.93 -2.83
N VAL A 602 30.78 16.93 -1.53
CA VAL A 602 32.08 17.41 -1.05
C VAL A 602 33.08 16.29 -1.26
N ASP A 603 33.83 16.35 -2.37
CA ASP A 603 35.01 15.54 -2.55
C ASP A 603 36.10 16.06 -1.60
N ILE A 604 36.21 15.45 -0.40
CA ILE A 604 37.15 15.86 0.68
C ILE A 604 38.61 15.49 0.32
N LYS A 605 39.05 15.81 -0.90
CA LYS A 605 40.46 15.88 -1.26
C LYS A 605 40.95 17.29 -1.52
N ALA A 606 40.06 18.30 -1.58
CA ALA A 606 40.46 19.69 -1.76
C ALA A 606 39.45 20.67 -1.14
N VAL A 607 39.39 20.76 0.20
CA VAL A 607 38.77 21.91 0.86
C VAL A 607 39.75 22.43 1.91
N SER A 608 40.51 23.45 1.52
CA SER A 608 41.10 24.37 2.48
C SER A 608 39.95 25.16 3.13
N CYS A 609 39.76 24.97 4.43
CA CYS A 609 38.74 25.68 5.21
C CYS A 609 38.97 27.21 5.14
N SER A 610 38.22 27.90 4.28
CA SER A 610 37.90 29.31 4.44
C SER A 610 36.51 29.40 5.10
N PRO A 611 36.33 30.17 6.20
CA PRO A 611 35.05 30.24 6.91
C PRO A 611 33.89 30.89 6.11
N ASP A 612 34.18 31.60 5.02
CA ASP A 612 33.25 32.62 4.49
C ASP A 612 32.68 32.36 3.09
N THR A 613 32.92 31.22 2.46
CA THR A 613 32.34 30.93 1.14
C THR A 613 31.87 29.49 1.02
N TYR A 614 30.58 29.30 1.29
CA TYR A 614 29.80 28.23 0.68
C TYR A 614 28.69 28.92 -0.10
N GLU A 615 28.83 28.98 -1.42
CA GLU A 615 27.67 29.18 -2.30
C GLU A 615 26.88 27.86 -2.32
N VAL A 616 25.58 27.99 -2.08
CA VAL A 616 24.58 26.92 -1.93
C VAL A 616 24.20 26.35 -3.28
#